data_AF-W9CKL1-F1
#
_entry.id   AF-W9CKL1-F1
#
_cell.length_a   1.000
_cell.length_b   1.000
_cell.length_c   1.000
_cell.angle_alpha   90.00
_cell.angle_beta   90.00
_cell.angle_gamma   90.00
#
_symmetry.space_group_name_H-M   'P 1'
#
loop_
_entity.id
_entity.type
_entity.pdbx_description
1 polymer ?
#
loop_
_entity_poly.entity_id
_entity_poly.type
_entity_poly.pdbx_seq_one_letter_code
_entity_poly.pdbx_strand_id
1 'polypeptide(L)'
;MSIAMRVRLLRLFRSVIGNFAFGVDVTGLQTFSPFATMSTWGWHNFSLPMIPNQTSVEDFTGLDWWSHGRLVNYDQPNPAEADISNWLIQNLQRLNLGNIGFCFNCVGVTEGDLEEKSQVLDLWSGVITSTFLYNSSQIRVEVSAAMDFETIMINVESELLNSGSLARWEDEGQVSGPKEGTHRYFFKTPGLNNLRMIGTFSDSESYSEAGNIELSVADLKSSKSWWQSYWDTGAFIDLSSVDSTTGTELQRRIILSQYLLAVNLASSLPPQEYGLVNNGWYGKFHNHFDLLWRSMPKMYEQFLNSSRDRASLQGYQGARWGKMSDPTGRSAPGGINSLLIWQQPHPMYFAEIEYRSFPNETTLRKWDDILTATAYFMVSFAWYNVTTGVYDLGPPVYPVSENTTPNATINPSFELAYWRFGLDVAMSWKQRQMQSIPEE
;
A
#
# COMPACT_ATOMS: atom_id res chain seq x y z
N MET A 1 -21.05 19.08 -21.11
CA MET A 1 -19.98 18.66 -22.05
C MET A 1 -19.50 17.30 -21.56
N SER A 2 -19.78 16.21 -22.28
CA SER A 2 -19.45 14.85 -21.83
C SER A 2 -18.00 14.55 -22.21
N ILE A 3 -17.08 14.65 -21.24
CA ILE A 3 -15.69 14.18 -21.43
C ILE A 3 -15.75 12.65 -21.33
N ALA A 4 -15.52 11.96 -22.44
CA ALA A 4 -15.47 10.50 -22.43
C ALA A 4 -14.20 10.02 -21.70
N MET A 5 -14.32 9.63 -20.42
CA MET A 5 -13.23 9.11 -19.60
C MET A 5 -12.99 7.61 -19.85
N ARG A 6 -12.58 7.26 -21.06
CA ARG A 6 -12.20 5.88 -21.40
C ARG A 6 -10.72 5.83 -21.73
N VAL A 7 -10.00 4.90 -21.10
CA VAL A 7 -8.60 4.64 -21.41
C VAL A 7 -8.50 3.30 -22.13
N ARG A 8 -7.94 3.30 -23.35
CA ARG A 8 -7.59 2.06 -24.08
C ARG A 8 -6.28 1.55 -23.53
N LEU A 9 -6.28 0.31 -23.02
CA LEU A 9 -5.26 -0.12 -22.07
C LEU A 9 -4.04 -0.74 -22.76
N LEU A 10 -2.85 -0.39 -22.27
CA LEU A 10 -1.56 -0.92 -22.70
C LEU A 10 -0.86 -1.75 -21.59
N ARG A 11 -1.63 -2.51 -20.78
CA ARG A 11 -1.21 -3.68 -19.94
C ARG A 11 -1.30 -3.64 -18.40
N LEU A 12 -1.91 -2.68 -17.70
CA LEU A 12 -2.08 -2.83 -16.23
C LEU A 12 -3.23 -1.99 -15.68
N PHE A 13 -4.40 -2.57 -15.43
CA PHE A 13 -5.45 -1.90 -14.64
C PHE A 13 -6.16 -2.86 -13.71
N ARG A 14 -6.83 -2.30 -12.70
CA ARG A 14 -7.41 -3.02 -11.57
C ARG A 14 -8.85 -2.58 -11.38
N SER A 15 -9.68 -3.38 -10.74
CA SER A 15 -10.94 -2.86 -10.21
C SER A 15 -10.75 -2.76 -8.70
N VAL A 16 -10.64 -1.53 -8.20
CA VAL A 16 -10.31 -1.27 -6.80
C VAL A 16 -11.07 -0.04 -6.37
N ILE A 17 -11.69 -0.13 -5.21
CA ILE A 17 -11.93 1.05 -4.40
C ILE A 17 -12.04 0.63 -2.92
N GLY A 18 -11.37 1.33 -2.00
CA GLY A 18 -11.41 1.01 -0.56
C GLY A 18 -10.26 0.12 -0.07
N ASN A 19 -10.52 -0.79 0.87
CA ASN A 19 -9.50 -1.62 1.51
C ASN A 19 -8.99 -2.80 0.66
N PHE A 20 -9.31 -2.86 -0.64
CA PHE A 20 -9.13 -4.06 -1.46
C PHE A 20 -8.86 -3.74 -2.93
N ALA A 21 -7.96 -4.49 -3.57
CA ALA A 21 -7.60 -4.37 -4.96
C ALA A 21 -7.58 -5.71 -5.70
N PHE A 22 -8.23 -5.76 -6.86
CA PHE A 22 -8.17 -6.90 -7.79
C PHE A 22 -7.43 -6.53 -9.07
N GLY A 23 -6.23 -7.09 -9.26
CA GLY A 23 -5.43 -6.87 -10.46
C GLY A 23 -5.79 -7.84 -11.59
N VAL A 24 -5.81 -7.34 -12.84
CA VAL A 24 -6.21 -8.16 -14.00
C VAL A 24 -5.21 -8.06 -15.15
N ASP A 25 -5.07 -9.16 -15.90
CA ASP A 25 -4.40 -9.24 -17.19
C ASP A 25 -5.39 -9.02 -18.34
N VAL A 26 -4.95 -9.25 -19.59
CA VAL A 26 -5.74 -9.00 -20.80
C VAL A 26 -7.06 -9.77 -20.85
N THR A 27 -7.21 -10.85 -20.08
CA THR A 27 -8.47 -11.61 -19.99
C THR A 27 -9.51 -10.92 -19.13
N GLY A 28 -9.12 -9.89 -18.37
CA GLY A 28 -9.95 -9.28 -17.34
C GLY A 28 -9.90 -10.03 -16.01
N LEU A 29 -9.09 -11.09 -15.92
CA LEU A 29 -8.86 -11.91 -14.72
C LEU A 29 -7.34 -12.06 -14.47
N GLN A 30 -6.91 -13.02 -13.66
CA GLN A 30 -5.50 -13.32 -13.35
C GLN A 30 -5.09 -14.67 -13.97
N THR A 31 -5.26 -14.77 -15.28
CA THR A 31 -5.11 -16.01 -16.05
C THR A 31 -3.66 -16.30 -16.45
N PHE A 32 -2.93 -15.29 -16.93
CA PHE A 32 -1.57 -15.41 -17.45
C PHE A 32 -0.54 -14.63 -16.62
N SER A 33 -0.94 -13.53 -16.00
CA SER A 33 -0.03 -12.71 -15.18
C SER A 33 -0.23 -12.96 -13.69
N PRO A 34 0.84 -12.97 -12.88
CA PRO A 34 0.77 -13.18 -11.44
C PRO A 34 0.33 -11.91 -10.70
N PHE A 35 -0.68 -11.20 -11.21
CA PHE A 35 -1.25 -10.06 -10.50
C PHE A 35 -1.84 -10.52 -9.18
N ALA A 36 -1.73 -9.69 -8.15
CA ALA A 36 -2.23 -10.03 -6.83
C ALA A 36 -3.65 -9.49 -6.60
N THR A 37 -4.42 -10.22 -5.80
CA THR A 37 -5.61 -9.73 -5.11
C THR A 37 -5.16 -9.34 -3.71
N MET A 38 -5.23 -8.07 -3.34
CA MET A 38 -4.65 -7.60 -2.08
C MET A 38 -5.62 -6.74 -1.29
N SER A 39 -5.47 -6.76 0.03
CA SER A 39 -6.22 -5.91 0.93
C SER A 39 -5.33 -5.22 1.96
N THR A 40 -5.89 -4.21 2.61
CA THR A 40 -5.23 -3.45 3.68
C THR A 40 -5.15 -4.24 4.99
N TRP A 41 -5.97 -5.27 5.15
CA TRP A 41 -6.04 -6.17 6.31
C TRP A 41 -5.35 -7.52 6.10
N GLY A 42 -5.14 -7.96 4.85
CA GLY A 42 -4.56 -9.27 4.55
C GLY A 42 -3.06 -9.30 4.78
N TRP A 43 -2.62 -9.89 5.90
CA TRP A 43 -1.22 -10.09 6.24
C TRP A 43 -0.94 -11.57 6.53
N HIS A 44 0.14 -12.09 5.96
CA HIS A 44 0.67 -13.40 6.31
C HIS A 44 1.48 -13.28 7.61
N ASN A 45 1.20 -14.18 8.55
CA ASN A 45 1.97 -14.33 9.78
C ASN A 45 2.72 -15.66 9.73
N PHE A 46 4.02 -15.61 9.45
CA PHE A 46 4.86 -16.80 9.41
C PHE A 46 5.09 -17.36 10.82
N SER A 47 5.13 -18.69 10.95
CA SER A 47 5.61 -19.33 12.18
C SER A 47 7.03 -18.84 12.51
N LEU A 48 7.31 -18.62 13.80
CA LEU A 48 8.65 -18.31 14.26
C LEU A 48 9.64 -19.43 13.89
N PRO A 49 10.93 -19.13 13.74
CA PRO A 49 11.95 -20.15 13.53
C PRO A 49 11.97 -21.18 14.66
N MET A 50 12.43 -22.40 14.36
CA MET A 50 12.61 -23.48 15.36
C MET A 50 14.06 -23.64 15.82
N ILE A 51 14.95 -22.74 15.39
CA ILE A 51 16.37 -22.77 15.75
C ILE A 51 16.54 -22.32 17.21
N PRO A 52 17.29 -23.05 18.06
CA PRO A 52 17.51 -22.65 19.44
C PRO A 52 18.01 -21.20 19.57
N ASN A 53 17.45 -20.45 20.52
CA ASN A 53 17.71 -19.01 20.73
C ASN A 53 17.33 -18.12 19.53
N GLN A 54 16.40 -18.55 18.68
CA GLN A 54 15.79 -17.76 17.61
C GLN A 54 14.30 -18.10 17.45
N THR A 55 13.67 -18.52 18.56
CA THR A 55 12.30 -19.01 18.61
C THR A 55 11.30 -17.98 19.14
N SER A 56 11.78 -16.81 19.56
CA SER A 56 10.98 -15.67 20.02
C SER A 56 11.44 -14.36 19.39
N VAL A 57 10.59 -13.34 19.42
CA VAL A 57 10.98 -11.99 18.95
C VAL A 57 12.10 -11.41 19.83
N GLU A 58 12.06 -11.69 21.13
CA GLU A 58 13.02 -11.23 22.13
C GLU A 58 14.41 -11.84 21.94
N ASP A 59 14.53 -12.91 21.14
CA ASP A 59 15.80 -13.52 20.81
C ASP A 59 16.62 -12.68 19.81
N PHE A 60 16.00 -11.70 19.15
CA PHE A 60 16.70 -10.77 18.27
C PHE A 60 17.34 -9.63 19.08
N THR A 61 18.67 -9.52 18.98
CA THR A 61 19.46 -8.59 19.79
C THR A 61 19.96 -7.37 19.03
N GLY A 62 19.75 -7.31 17.71
CA GLY A 62 20.30 -6.25 16.87
C GLY A 62 21.83 -6.24 16.88
N LEU A 63 22.44 -5.07 16.66
CA LEU A 63 23.88 -4.88 16.82
C LEU A 63 24.18 -3.51 17.45
N ASP A 64 25.20 -3.47 18.32
CA ASP A 64 25.70 -2.23 18.90
C ASP A 64 26.63 -1.49 17.94
N TRP A 65 26.35 -0.22 17.72
CA TRP A 65 27.16 0.66 16.88
C TRP A 65 27.62 1.88 17.68
N TRP A 66 28.83 2.34 17.42
CA TRP A 66 29.36 3.56 18.03
C TRP A 66 28.66 4.78 17.44
N SER A 67 27.98 5.55 18.29
CA SER A 67 27.19 6.72 17.92
C SER A 67 27.29 7.77 19.02
N HIS A 68 27.66 9.00 18.65
CA HIS A 68 27.68 10.15 19.56
C HIS A 68 28.43 9.92 20.89
N GLY A 69 29.54 9.17 20.84
CA GLY A 69 30.39 8.91 22.00
C GLY A 69 29.97 7.74 22.90
N ARG A 70 29.00 6.92 22.47
CA ARG A 70 28.56 5.71 23.19
C ARG A 70 28.18 4.59 22.23
N LEU A 71 28.00 3.38 22.76
CA LEU A 71 27.36 2.30 22.03
C LEU A 71 25.84 2.52 22.06
N VAL A 72 25.22 2.36 20.90
CA VAL A 72 23.77 2.40 20.71
C VAL A 72 23.39 1.14 19.96
N ASN A 73 22.41 0.40 20.50
CA ASN A 73 21.87 -0.77 19.83
C ASN A 73 20.94 -0.33 18.69
N TYR A 74 21.12 -0.92 17.50
CA TYR A 74 20.25 -0.71 16.36
C TYR A 74 19.70 -2.05 15.90
N ASP A 75 18.48 -2.05 15.35
CA ASP A 75 17.83 -3.21 14.72
C ASP A 75 18.56 -3.57 13.41
N GLN A 76 19.82 -3.97 13.52
CA GLN A 76 20.65 -4.46 12.44
C GLN A 76 20.48 -5.97 12.36
N PRO A 77 20.38 -6.56 11.17
CA PRO A 77 20.37 -8.01 11.04
C PRO A 77 21.64 -8.57 11.67
N ASN A 78 21.48 -9.45 12.66
CA ASN A 78 22.59 -10.04 13.39
C ASN A 78 22.92 -11.40 12.74
N PRO A 79 24.13 -11.59 12.17
CA PRO A 79 24.51 -12.84 11.53
C PRO A 79 24.49 -14.07 12.46
N ALA A 80 24.62 -13.87 13.78
CA ALA A 80 24.49 -14.94 14.76
C ALA A 80 23.03 -15.40 14.97
N GLU A 81 22.07 -14.56 14.54
CA GLU A 81 20.62 -14.70 14.73
C GLU A 81 19.92 -14.55 13.36
N ALA A 82 20.46 -15.19 12.33
CA ALA A 82 20.07 -14.96 10.95
C ALA A 82 18.61 -15.33 10.65
N ASP A 83 18.07 -16.38 11.25
CA ASP A 83 16.70 -16.85 11.03
C ASP A 83 15.67 -15.89 11.62
N ILE A 84 15.86 -15.46 12.89
CA ILE A 84 14.96 -14.49 13.51
C ILE A 84 15.12 -13.09 12.88
N SER A 85 16.35 -12.69 12.50
CA SER A 85 16.58 -11.45 11.75
C SER A 85 15.80 -11.44 10.44
N ASN A 86 15.91 -12.52 9.65
CA ASN A 86 15.17 -12.65 8.39
C ASN A 86 13.66 -12.73 8.61
N TRP A 87 13.22 -13.44 9.65
CA TRP A 87 11.80 -13.51 9.99
C TRP A 87 11.23 -12.13 10.33
N LEU A 88 11.93 -11.31 11.13
CA LEU A 88 11.50 -9.96 11.49
C LEU A 88 11.47 -8.99 10.30
N ILE A 89 12.40 -9.14 9.36
CA ILE A 89 12.42 -8.36 8.12
C ILE A 89 11.18 -8.66 7.29
N GLN A 90 10.86 -9.94 7.11
CA GLN A 90 9.80 -10.42 6.22
C GLN A 90 8.41 -10.33 6.86
N ASN A 91 8.29 -10.63 8.15
CA ASN A 91 7.02 -10.75 8.87
C ASN A 91 6.66 -9.43 9.60
N LEU A 92 5.40 -8.97 9.61
CA LEU A 92 4.30 -9.45 8.78
C LEU A 92 4.51 -9.09 7.31
N GLN A 93 4.11 -9.99 6.41
CA GLN A 93 4.16 -9.75 4.96
C GLN A 93 2.75 -9.56 4.42
N ARG A 94 2.54 -8.62 3.49
CA ARG A 94 1.27 -8.50 2.77
C ARG A 94 0.88 -9.83 2.10
N LEU A 95 -0.36 -10.26 2.28
CA LEU A 95 -0.87 -11.49 1.67
C LEU A 95 -1.52 -11.21 0.31
N ASN A 96 -1.20 -12.04 -0.69
CA ASN A 96 -2.04 -12.19 -1.88
C ASN A 96 -3.22 -13.10 -1.52
N LEU A 97 -4.44 -12.56 -1.52
CA LEU A 97 -5.66 -13.24 -1.10
C LEU A 97 -6.09 -14.37 -2.05
N GLY A 98 -5.49 -14.43 -3.24
CA GLY A 98 -5.71 -15.50 -4.20
C GLY A 98 -5.78 -14.99 -5.63
N ASN A 99 -5.80 -15.95 -6.55
CA ASN A 99 -5.88 -15.68 -7.98
C ASN A 99 -7.14 -16.29 -8.59
N ILE A 100 -7.88 -15.50 -9.36
CA ILE A 100 -9.04 -15.95 -10.13
C ILE A 100 -8.71 -15.77 -11.60
N GLY A 101 -8.78 -16.85 -12.38
CA GLY A 101 -8.44 -16.86 -13.79
C GLY A 101 -9.09 -18.02 -14.54
N PHE A 102 -9.03 -17.99 -15.87
CA PHE A 102 -9.57 -19.08 -16.68
C PHE A 102 -8.69 -20.33 -16.62
N CYS A 103 -9.32 -21.50 -16.73
CA CYS A 103 -8.63 -22.75 -17.03
C CYS A 103 -9.15 -23.25 -18.37
N PHE A 104 -8.44 -22.95 -19.46
CA PHE A 104 -8.80 -23.39 -20.82
C PHE A 104 -8.66 -24.90 -20.95
N ASN A 105 -9.63 -25.67 -20.46
CA ASN A 105 -9.52 -27.13 -20.22
C ASN A 105 -8.27 -27.55 -19.42
N CYS A 106 -7.65 -26.59 -18.73
CA CYS A 106 -6.36 -26.75 -18.06
C CYS A 106 -5.23 -27.28 -18.97
N VAL A 107 -5.33 -26.98 -20.26
CA VAL A 107 -4.22 -27.11 -21.21
C VAL A 107 -3.33 -25.87 -21.09
N GLY A 108 -2.06 -25.96 -21.47
CA GLY A 108 -1.07 -24.88 -21.35
C GLY A 108 -1.27 -23.72 -22.34
N VAL A 109 -2.43 -23.09 -22.31
CA VAL A 109 -2.74 -21.88 -23.10
C VAL A 109 -1.98 -20.69 -22.54
N THR A 110 -1.48 -19.84 -23.44
CA THR A 110 -0.72 -18.62 -23.15
C THR A 110 -1.45 -17.40 -23.68
N GLU A 111 -1.02 -16.20 -23.27
CA GLU A 111 -1.56 -14.94 -23.81
C GLU A 111 -1.41 -14.85 -25.34
N GLY A 112 -0.38 -15.49 -25.91
CA GLY A 112 -0.08 -15.50 -27.34
C GLY A 112 -1.16 -16.19 -28.18
N ASP A 113 -1.89 -17.12 -27.58
CA ASP A 113 -2.94 -17.91 -28.24
C ASP A 113 -4.28 -17.16 -28.35
N LEU A 114 -4.36 -15.96 -27.75
CA LEU A 114 -5.54 -15.10 -27.85
C LEU A 114 -5.41 -14.13 -29.03
N GLU A 115 -6.51 -13.96 -29.75
CA GLU A 115 -6.64 -13.04 -30.89
C GLU A 115 -7.57 -11.86 -30.54
N GLU A 116 -7.50 -10.78 -31.33
CA GLU A 116 -8.37 -9.58 -31.20
C GLU A 116 -8.53 -9.01 -29.78
N LYS A 117 -7.45 -9.07 -28.99
CA LYS A 117 -7.40 -8.59 -27.62
C LYS A 117 -7.74 -7.10 -27.52
N SER A 118 -8.72 -6.75 -26.70
CA SER A 118 -9.05 -5.38 -26.33
C SER A 118 -9.42 -5.31 -24.86
N GLN A 119 -8.93 -4.28 -24.17
CA GLN A 119 -9.25 -4.02 -22.78
C GLN A 119 -9.46 -2.52 -22.56
N VAL A 120 -10.53 -2.17 -21.85
CA VAL A 120 -10.91 -0.79 -21.55
C VAL A 120 -11.28 -0.69 -20.07
N LEU A 121 -10.72 0.31 -19.39
CA LEU A 121 -11.18 0.75 -18.07
C LEU A 121 -12.03 2.00 -18.29
N ASP A 122 -13.30 1.91 -17.92
CA ASP A 122 -14.19 3.06 -17.82
C ASP A 122 -14.01 3.70 -16.45
N LEU A 123 -13.26 4.80 -16.40
CA LEU A 123 -12.94 5.47 -15.14
C LEU A 123 -14.18 6.03 -14.46
N TRP A 124 -15.23 6.35 -15.23
CA TRP A 124 -16.47 6.91 -14.70
C TRP A 124 -17.30 5.88 -13.91
N SER A 125 -17.20 4.61 -14.26
CA SER A 125 -17.94 3.52 -13.61
C SER A 125 -17.05 2.58 -12.81
N GLY A 126 -15.74 2.62 -13.01
CA GLY A 126 -14.79 1.67 -12.41
C GLY A 126 -14.78 0.29 -13.07
N VAL A 127 -15.50 0.11 -14.19
CA VAL A 127 -15.65 -1.19 -14.84
C VAL A 127 -14.51 -1.42 -15.82
N ILE A 128 -13.88 -2.60 -15.72
CA ILE A 128 -12.97 -3.11 -16.74
C ILE A 128 -13.74 -4.03 -17.66
N THR A 129 -13.68 -3.77 -18.97
CA THR A 129 -14.19 -4.67 -20.00
C THR A 129 -13.03 -5.22 -20.82
N SER A 130 -12.93 -6.54 -20.90
CA SER A 130 -11.96 -7.28 -21.71
C SER A 130 -12.70 -8.07 -22.78
N THR A 131 -12.19 -8.06 -24.01
CA THR A 131 -12.71 -8.87 -25.11
C THR A 131 -11.55 -9.51 -25.86
N PHE A 132 -11.68 -10.79 -26.19
CA PHE A 132 -10.68 -11.53 -26.97
C PHE A 132 -11.33 -12.72 -27.67
N LEU A 133 -10.63 -13.27 -28.66
CA LEU A 133 -10.98 -14.52 -29.32
C LEU A 133 -10.06 -15.65 -28.83
N TYR A 134 -10.63 -16.82 -28.63
CA TYR A 134 -9.90 -18.08 -28.46
C TYR A 134 -10.62 -19.17 -29.25
N ASN A 135 -9.91 -19.89 -30.12
CA ASN A 135 -10.48 -20.88 -31.04
C ASN A 135 -11.69 -20.35 -31.83
N SER A 136 -11.60 -19.12 -32.36
CA SER A 136 -12.68 -18.42 -33.08
C SER A 136 -13.94 -18.10 -32.26
N SER A 137 -13.99 -18.42 -30.97
CA SER A 137 -15.07 -18.03 -30.08
C SER A 137 -14.72 -16.75 -29.35
N GLN A 138 -15.67 -15.81 -29.30
CA GLN A 138 -15.52 -14.58 -28.56
C GLN A 138 -15.73 -14.79 -27.07
N ILE A 139 -14.88 -14.15 -26.28
CA ILE A 139 -14.99 -14.05 -24.83
C ILE A 139 -15.05 -12.57 -24.48
N ARG A 140 -16.07 -12.18 -23.72
CA ARG A 140 -16.21 -10.86 -23.12
C ARG A 140 -16.25 -11.01 -21.60
N VAL A 141 -15.42 -10.25 -20.91
CA VAL A 141 -15.34 -10.25 -19.44
C VAL A 141 -15.52 -8.83 -18.94
N GLU A 142 -16.45 -8.63 -18.02
CA GLU A 142 -16.57 -7.40 -17.24
C GLU A 142 -16.21 -7.66 -15.79
N VAL A 143 -15.39 -6.77 -15.22
CA VAL A 143 -15.03 -6.81 -13.81
C VAL A 143 -15.29 -5.46 -13.16
N SER A 144 -15.90 -5.50 -11.99
CA SER A 144 -16.12 -4.34 -11.12
C SER A 144 -15.92 -4.74 -9.65
N ALA A 145 -15.64 -3.78 -8.79
CA ALA A 145 -15.48 -3.98 -7.35
C ALA A 145 -16.50 -3.13 -6.61
N ALA A 146 -17.17 -3.72 -5.62
CA ALA A 146 -18.04 -3.00 -4.71
C ALA A 146 -17.18 -2.12 -3.77
N MET A 147 -17.79 -1.02 -3.33
CA MET A 147 -17.14 -0.04 -2.45
C MET A 147 -17.14 -0.43 -0.99
N ASP A 148 -18.33 -0.76 -0.51
CA ASP A 148 -18.64 -0.90 0.91
C ASP A 148 -18.25 -2.28 1.43
N PHE A 149 -17.90 -3.18 0.51
CA PHE A 149 -17.52 -4.56 0.76
C PHE A 149 -16.33 -4.89 -0.14
N GLU A 150 -15.39 -5.68 0.37
CA GLU A 150 -14.28 -6.26 -0.40
C GLU A 150 -14.78 -7.35 -1.35
N THR A 151 -15.66 -6.96 -2.27
CA THR A 151 -16.40 -7.82 -3.18
C THR A 151 -16.07 -7.48 -4.62
N ILE A 152 -15.77 -8.50 -5.42
CA ILE A 152 -15.65 -8.38 -6.87
C ILE A 152 -16.86 -9.01 -7.55
N MET A 153 -17.25 -8.42 -8.67
CA MET A 153 -18.20 -8.99 -9.60
C MET A 153 -17.50 -9.24 -10.92
N ILE A 154 -17.68 -10.45 -11.45
CA ILE A 154 -17.16 -10.89 -12.73
C ILE A 154 -18.34 -11.35 -13.58
N ASN A 155 -18.52 -10.76 -14.75
CA ASN A 155 -19.48 -11.19 -15.77
C ASN A 155 -18.69 -11.73 -16.97
N VAL A 156 -18.90 -12.99 -17.35
CA VAL A 156 -18.26 -13.63 -18.50
C VAL A 156 -19.33 -14.00 -19.51
N GLU A 157 -19.16 -13.60 -20.75
CA GLU A 157 -20.02 -13.94 -21.88
C GLU A 157 -19.19 -14.69 -22.93
N SER A 158 -19.52 -15.97 -23.17
CA SER A 158 -18.91 -16.79 -24.21
C SER A 158 -19.67 -18.09 -24.43
N GLU A 159 -19.75 -18.56 -25.68
CA GLU A 159 -20.24 -19.90 -26.02
C GLU A 159 -19.34 -21.03 -25.50
N LEU A 160 -18.06 -20.74 -25.22
CA LEU A 160 -17.13 -21.72 -24.66
C LEU A 160 -17.43 -22.09 -23.21
N LEU A 161 -18.26 -21.30 -22.52
CA LEU A 161 -18.82 -21.67 -21.21
C LEU A 161 -19.73 -22.89 -21.37
N ASN A 162 -20.57 -22.91 -22.41
CA ASN A 162 -21.47 -24.03 -22.70
C ASN A 162 -20.71 -25.32 -23.03
N SER A 163 -19.60 -25.22 -23.77
CA SER A 163 -18.78 -26.38 -24.13
C SER A 163 -17.84 -26.86 -23.02
N GLY A 164 -17.80 -26.16 -21.88
CA GLY A 164 -16.85 -26.43 -20.79
C GLY A 164 -15.39 -26.13 -21.16
N SER A 165 -15.12 -25.46 -22.28
CA SER A 165 -13.77 -25.23 -22.78
C SER A 165 -13.01 -24.10 -22.06
N LEU A 166 -13.74 -23.17 -21.43
CA LEU A 166 -13.18 -22.18 -20.49
C LEU A 166 -13.09 -22.71 -19.06
N ALA A 167 -13.77 -23.83 -18.76
CA ALA A 167 -13.93 -24.39 -17.43
C ALA A 167 -14.53 -25.82 -17.47
N ARG A 168 -13.84 -26.87 -16.98
CA ARG A 168 -14.23 -28.30 -17.18
C ARG A 168 -15.31 -28.80 -16.21
N TRP A 169 -16.34 -29.55 -16.65
CA TRP A 169 -17.56 -29.88 -15.87
C TRP A 169 -17.97 -31.35 -15.69
N GLU A 170 -18.61 -31.67 -14.55
CA GLU A 170 -19.60 -32.76 -14.33
C GLU A 170 -20.68 -32.26 -13.30
N ASP A 171 -21.94 -32.11 -13.72
CA ASP A 171 -23.21 -31.70 -13.00
C ASP A 171 -23.31 -30.35 -12.23
N GLU A 172 -24.49 -30.05 -11.62
CA GLU A 172 -24.93 -28.76 -11.05
C GLU A 172 -23.82 -28.03 -10.26
N GLY A 173 -23.63 -26.72 -10.51
CA GLY A 173 -22.45 -25.94 -10.15
C GLY A 173 -21.80 -26.27 -8.80
N GLN A 174 -20.68 -27.00 -8.85
CA GLN A 174 -19.89 -27.40 -7.67
C GLN A 174 -18.51 -26.70 -7.67
N VAL A 175 -18.08 -26.28 -6.48
CA VAL A 175 -16.65 -25.96 -6.22
C VAL A 175 -15.94 -27.28 -5.91
N SER A 176 -14.97 -27.66 -6.73
CA SER A 176 -14.15 -28.86 -6.52
C SER A 176 -12.71 -28.50 -6.12
N GLY A 177 -12.13 -29.22 -5.18
CA GLY A 177 -10.74 -29.07 -4.77
C GLY A 177 -10.51 -29.20 -3.26
N PRO A 178 -9.31 -28.82 -2.78
CA PRO A 178 -8.19 -28.36 -3.59
C PRO A 178 -7.61 -29.48 -4.46
N LYS A 179 -7.01 -29.14 -5.62
CA LYS A 179 -6.14 -30.08 -6.34
C LYS A 179 -5.03 -30.53 -5.39
N GLU A 180 -4.79 -31.83 -5.30
CA GLU A 180 -3.82 -32.43 -4.38
C GLU A 180 -2.46 -31.71 -4.41
N GLY A 181 -1.95 -31.36 -3.23
CA GLY A 181 -0.69 -30.63 -3.07
C GLY A 181 -0.76 -29.13 -3.43
N THR A 182 -1.95 -28.55 -3.65
CA THR A 182 -2.11 -27.14 -4.01
C THR A 182 -3.25 -26.48 -3.22
N HIS A 183 -3.39 -25.15 -3.33
CA HIS A 183 -4.58 -24.41 -2.88
C HIS A 183 -5.53 -24.04 -4.03
N ARG A 184 -5.51 -24.84 -5.12
CA ARG A 184 -6.30 -24.55 -6.32
C ARG A 184 -7.67 -25.20 -6.26
N TYR A 185 -8.70 -24.37 -6.31
CA TYR A 185 -10.09 -24.78 -6.46
C TYR A 185 -10.57 -24.51 -7.88
N PHE A 186 -11.58 -25.25 -8.32
CA PHE A 186 -12.21 -25.06 -9.61
C PHE A 186 -13.70 -24.79 -9.39
N PHE A 187 -14.13 -23.58 -9.75
CA PHE A 187 -15.52 -23.21 -9.98
C PHE A 187 -15.75 -23.14 -11.47
N LYS A 188 -16.95 -23.48 -11.91
CA LYS A 188 -17.29 -23.61 -13.32
C LYS A 188 -18.92 -23.64 -13.33
N THR A 189 -19.68 -23.62 -14.46
CA THR A 189 -21.14 -23.99 -14.54
C THR A 189 -21.56 -24.51 -15.95
N PRO A 190 -22.41 -25.56 -16.13
CA PRO A 190 -22.84 -26.02 -17.47
C PRO A 190 -24.06 -25.28 -18.04
N GLY A 191 -24.17 -25.20 -19.37
CA GLY A 191 -25.40 -24.82 -20.10
C GLY A 191 -25.69 -23.33 -20.21
N LEU A 192 -24.74 -22.46 -19.91
CA LEU A 192 -24.91 -21.00 -19.95
C LEU A 192 -23.87 -20.36 -20.87
N ASN A 193 -24.29 -19.36 -21.64
CA ASN A 193 -23.39 -18.48 -22.40
C ASN A 193 -22.98 -17.25 -21.59
N ASN A 194 -23.55 -17.07 -20.40
CA ASN A 194 -23.25 -15.98 -19.48
C ASN A 194 -23.03 -16.56 -18.08
N LEU A 195 -21.92 -16.19 -17.44
CA LEU A 195 -21.62 -16.50 -16.05
C LEU A 195 -21.45 -15.19 -15.29
N ARG A 196 -22.22 -15.04 -14.20
CA ARG A 196 -21.99 -14.00 -13.19
C ARG A 196 -21.45 -14.63 -11.92
N MET A 197 -20.26 -14.22 -11.52
CA MET A 197 -19.61 -14.61 -10.27
C MET A 197 -19.48 -13.39 -9.36
N ILE A 198 -19.76 -13.58 -8.08
CA ILE A 198 -19.55 -12.60 -7.03
C ILE A 198 -18.67 -13.25 -5.97
N GLY A 199 -17.58 -12.60 -5.60
CA GLY A 199 -16.65 -13.10 -4.58
C GLY A 199 -16.36 -12.02 -3.56
N THR A 200 -16.59 -12.32 -2.28
CA THR A 200 -16.31 -11.41 -1.15
C THR A 200 -15.14 -11.95 -0.33
N PHE A 201 -14.24 -11.06 0.05
CA PHE A 201 -13.08 -11.35 0.90
C PHE A 201 -13.30 -10.72 2.29
N SER A 202 -12.85 -11.38 3.35
CA SER A 202 -12.99 -10.89 4.73
C SER A 202 -11.87 -11.44 5.62
N ASP A 203 -11.51 -10.69 6.67
CA ASP A 203 -10.60 -11.12 7.74
C ASP A 203 -11.32 -11.79 8.92
N SER A 204 -12.66 -11.75 8.95
CA SER A 204 -13.46 -12.31 10.03
C SER A 204 -13.93 -13.74 9.70
N GLU A 205 -13.77 -14.69 10.63
CA GLU A 205 -14.33 -16.05 10.53
C GLU A 205 -15.87 -16.06 10.62
N SER A 206 -16.47 -14.96 11.07
CA SER A 206 -17.91 -14.76 11.15
C SER A 206 -18.54 -14.67 9.76
N TYR A 207 -18.77 -15.83 9.15
CA TYR A 207 -19.80 -16.07 8.13
C TYR A 207 -21.21 -16.00 8.75
N SER A 208 -21.47 -15.01 9.61
CA SER A 208 -22.80 -14.82 10.19
C SER A 208 -23.53 -13.71 9.43
N GLU A 209 -24.60 -14.11 8.73
CA GLU A 209 -25.65 -13.24 8.16
C GLU A 209 -25.36 -12.50 6.85
N ALA A 210 -24.37 -12.95 6.04
CA ALA A 210 -24.39 -12.65 4.59
C ALA A 210 -25.40 -13.52 3.82
N GLY A 211 -26.19 -14.35 4.52
CA GLY A 211 -27.37 -15.00 3.98
C GLY A 211 -28.47 -13.97 3.77
N ASN A 212 -28.80 -13.68 2.51
CA ASN A 212 -29.86 -12.77 2.04
C ASN A 212 -29.49 -11.29 1.81
N ILE A 213 -28.23 -10.94 1.56
CA ILE A 213 -28.03 -9.78 0.67
C ILE A 213 -28.51 -10.27 -0.70
N GLU A 214 -29.59 -9.70 -1.22
CA GLU A 214 -29.87 -9.73 -2.65
C GLU A 214 -28.63 -9.13 -3.35
N LEU A 215 -27.60 -9.93 -3.59
CA LEU A 215 -26.35 -9.60 -4.31
C LEU A 215 -26.64 -9.36 -5.81
N SER A 216 -27.84 -8.88 -6.11
CA SER A 216 -28.36 -8.59 -7.44
C SER A 216 -28.22 -7.09 -7.67
N VAL A 217 -27.46 -6.69 -8.70
CA VAL A 217 -27.51 -5.36 -9.35
C VAL A 217 -27.12 -4.13 -8.49
N ALA A 218 -27.23 -4.19 -7.16
CA ALA A 218 -26.95 -3.13 -6.21
C ALA A 218 -25.46 -2.77 -6.16
N ASP A 219 -24.56 -3.75 -6.35
CA ASP A 219 -23.11 -3.54 -6.22
C ASP A 219 -22.46 -2.85 -7.45
N LEU A 220 -22.98 -3.09 -8.66
CA LEU A 220 -22.56 -2.30 -9.84
C LEU A 220 -22.99 -0.84 -9.71
N LYS A 221 -24.17 -0.61 -9.12
CA LYS A 221 -24.65 0.75 -8.83
C LYS A 221 -23.80 1.40 -7.75
N SER A 222 -23.36 0.69 -6.72
CA SER A 222 -22.52 1.26 -5.66
C SER A 222 -21.15 1.67 -6.20
N SER A 223 -20.48 0.80 -6.98
CA SER A 223 -19.20 1.10 -7.64
C SER A 223 -19.29 2.33 -8.54
N LYS A 224 -20.29 2.35 -9.43
CA LYS A 224 -20.52 3.47 -10.35
C LYS A 224 -20.85 4.77 -9.60
N SER A 225 -21.75 4.72 -8.61
CA SER A 225 -22.15 5.91 -7.86
C SER A 225 -20.96 6.53 -7.12
N TRP A 226 -20.06 5.71 -6.60
CA TRP A 226 -18.86 6.21 -5.94
C TRP A 226 -17.88 6.83 -6.93
N TRP A 227 -17.57 6.17 -8.06
CA TRP A 227 -16.67 6.76 -9.06
C TRP A 227 -17.23 8.07 -9.60
N GLN A 228 -18.53 8.11 -9.87
CA GLN A 228 -19.22 9.35 -10.24
C GLN A 228 -19.02 10.44 -9.18
N SER A 229 -19.31 10.13 -7.92
CA SER A 229 -19.09 11.06 -6.81
C SER A 229 -17.63 11.51 -6.71
N TYR A 230 -16.66 10.60 -6.85
CA TYR A 230 -15.23 10.92 -6.82
C TYR A 230 -14.84 11.90 -7.93
N TRP A 231 -15.30 11.66 -9.16
CA TRP A 231 -15.01 12.56 -10.28
C TRP A 231 -15.80 13.88 -10.21
N ASP A 232 -17.04 13.85 -9.72
CA ASP A 232 -17.91 15.03 -9.59
C ASP A 232 -17.47 15.97 -8.46
N THR A 233 -16.84 15.42 -7.40
CA THR A 233 -16.36 16.21 -6.24
C THR A 233 -14.86 16.49 -6.30
N GLY A 234 -14.11 15.73 -7.10
CA GLY A 234 -12.68 15.92 -7.34
C GLY A 234 -12.38 17.06 -8.31
N ALA A 235 -11.10 17.24 -8.59
CA ALA A 235 -10.63 18.19 -9.59
C ALA A 235 -9.43 17.63 -10.35
N PHE A 236 -9.35 17.96 -11.65
CA PHE A 236 -8.20 17.66 -12.50
C PHE A 236 -8.03 18.77 -13.53
N ILE A 237 -6.83 18.88 -14.10
CA ILE A 237 -6.54 19.84 -15.16
C ILE A 237 -7.16 19.33 -16.46
N ASP A 238 -8.03 20.14 -17.07
CA ASP A 238 -8.63 19.88 -18.39
C ASP A 238 -7.76 20.51 -19.50
N LEU A 239 -7.31 19.68 -20.42
CA LEU A 239 -6.53 20.05 -21.60
C LEU A 239 -7.27 19.73 -22.91
N SER A 240 -8.59 19.47 -22.85
CA SER A 240 -9.40 19.09 -24.01
C SER A 240 -9.48 20.17 -25.09
N SER A 241 -9.23 21.42 -24.74
CA SER A 241 -9.13 22.55 -25.66
C SER A 241 -7.77 22.68 -26.34
N VAL A 242 -6.77 21.90 -25.91
CA VAL A 242 -5.42 21.90 -26.49
C VAL A 242 -5.40 20.93 -27.67
N ASP A 243 -5.36 21.47 -28.88
CA ASP A 243 -5.25 20.69 -30.11
C ASP A 243 -3.81 20.16 -30.33
N SER A 244 -3.42 19.18 -29.53
CA SER A 244 -2.12 18.53 -29.59
C SER A 244 -2.20 17.10 -29.03
N THR A 245 -1.58 16.16 -29.73
CA THR A 245 -1.45 14.77 -29.26
C THR A 245 -0.72 14.67 -27.92
N THR A 246 0.24 15.57 -27.66
CA THR A 246 0.92 15.69 -26.37
C THR A 246 -0.03 16.18 -25.29
N GLY A 247 -0.92 17.12 -25.60
CA GLY A 247 -1.97 17.60 -24.68
C GLY A 247 -2.94 16.48 -24.30
N THR A 248 -3.38 15.70 -25.29
CA THR A 248 -4.24 14.52 -25.06
C THR A 248 -3.56 13.47 -24.17
N GLU A 249 -2.29 13.15 -24.42
CA GLU A 249 -1.54 12.17 -23.61
C GLU A 249 -1.28 12.69 -22.19
N LEU A 250 -0.97 13.99 -22.03
CA LEU A 250 -0.81 14.60 -20.71
C LEU A 250 -2.11 14.55 -19.91
N GLN A 251 -3.25 14.89 -20.52
CA GLN A 251 -4.56 14.76 -19.88
C GLN A 251 -4.84 13.31 -19.45
N ARG A 252 -4.55 12.34 -20.32
CA ARG A 252 -4.70 10.91 -19.99
C ARG A 252 -3.89 10.54 -18.76
N ARG A 253 -2.64 11.01 -18.64
CA ARG A 253 -1.77 10.76 -17.47
C ARG A 253 -2.27 11.46 -16.21
N ILE A 254 -2.76 12.69 -16.32
CA ILE A 254 -3.33 13.46 -15.20
C ILE A 254 -4.53 12.69 -14.62
N ILE A 255 -5.52 12.36 -15.47
CA ILE A 255 -6.71 11.61 -15.05
C ILE A 255 -6.32 10.23 -14.50
N LEU A 256 -5.40 9.54 -15.18
CA LEU A 256 -4.96 8.22 -14.73
C LEU A 256 -4.25 8.25 -13.38
N SER A 257 -3.44 9.26 -13.12
CA SER A 257 -2.75 9.40 -11.83
C SER A 257 -3.74 9.57 -10.68
N GLN A 258 -4.80 10.37 -10.86
CA GLN A 258 -5.88 10.52 -9.87
C GLN A 258 -6.57 9.18 -9.57
N TYR A 259 -6.92 8.44 -10.63
CA TYR A 259 -7.47 7.09 -10.48
C TYR A 259 -6.51 6.16 -9.71
N LEU A 260 -5.23 6.11 -10.09
CA LEU A 260 -4.25 5.25 -9.43
C LEU A 260 -4.03 5.62 -7.96
N LEU A 261 -4.07 6.91 -7.63
CA LEU A 261 -4.00 7.37 -6.25
C LEU A 261 -5.25 6.93 -5.47
N ALA A 262 -6.45 7.11 -6.02
CA ALA A 262 -7.70 6.67 -5.40
C ALA A 262 -7.72 5.16 -5.12
N VAL A 263 -7.14 4.37 -6.03
CA VAL A 263 -7.03 2.92 -5.91
C VAL A 263 -5.97 2.48 -4.90
N ASN A 264 -4.77 3.04 -4.97
CA ASN A 264 -3.62 2.53 -4.21
C ASN A 264 -3.51 3.11 -2.80
N LEU A 265 -4.20 4.22 -2.53
CA LEU A 265 -4.11 4.98 -1.26
C LEU A 265 -5.41 4.91 -0.47
N ALA A 266 -6.17 3.83 -0.65
CA ALA A 266 -7.50 3.72 -0.09
C ALA A 266 -7.57 3.23 1.36
N SER A 267 -6.42 2.84 1.93
CA SER A 267 -6.25 2.39 3.31
C SER A 267 -6.31 3.51 4.35
N SER A 268 -6.62 3.15 5.60
CA SER A 268 -6.39 4.02 6.78
C SER A 268 -4.97 3.93 7.34
N LEU A 269 -4.12 3.13 6.71
CA LEU A 269 -2.67 3.08 6.92
C LEU A 269 -1.98 3.65 5.67
N PRO A 270 -0.77 4.20 5.77
CA PRO A 270 -0.02 4.66 4.60
C PRO A 270 0.13 3.54 3.56
N PRO A 271 0.21 3.87 2.27
CA PRO A 271 0.48 2.86 1.26
C PRO A 271 1.88 2.25 1.45
N GLN A 272 2.07 1.03 0.98
CA GLN A 272 3.40 0.53 0.64
C GLN A 272 3.86 1.10 -0.71
N GLU A 273 5.13 0.93 -1.09
CA GLU A 273 5.74 1.53 -2.30
C GLU A 273 4.93 1.26 -3.58
N TYR A 274 4.34 0.06 -3.69
CA TYR A 274 3.54 -0.35 -4.83
C TYR A 274 2.02 -0.31 -4.54
N GLY A 275 1.57 0.39 -3.50
CA GLY A 275 0.16 0.50 -3.15
C GLY A 275 -0.51 -0.85 -2.89
N LEU A 276 -1.56 -1.17 -3.65
CA LEU A 276 -2.14 -2.51 -3.66
C LEU A 276 -1.84 -3.25 -4.98
N VAL A 277 -0.60 -3.14 -5.48
CA VAL A 277 -0.14 -3.80 -6.72
C VAL A 277 0.64 -5.10 -6.53
N ASN A 278 1.70 -5.10 -5.71
CA ASN A 278 2.54 -6.28 -5.45
C ASN A 278 3.17 -6.24 -4.03
N ASN A 279 4.00 -7.23 -3.70
CA ASN A 279 4.66 -7.37 -2.40
C ASN A 279 6.13 -6.89 -2.38
N GLY A 280 6.47 -5.83 -3.13
CA GLY A 280 7.75 -5.16 -3.00
C GLY A 280 7.99 -4.75 -1.55
N TRP A 281 9.21 -4.97 -1.03
CA TRP A 281 9.54 -4.77 0.39
C TRP A 281 8.52 -5.40 1.35
N TYR A 282 8.11 -6.63 1.06
CA TYR A 282 7.14 -7.40 1.86
C TYR A 282 5.77 -6.73 2.01
N GLY A 283 5.47 -5.72 1.19
CA GLY A 283 4.24 -4.92 1.25
C GLY A 283 4.09 -4.12 2.55
N LYS A 284 5.22 -3.81 3.21
CA LYS A 284 5.25 -2.95 4.41
C LYS A 284 5.21 -1.46 4.01
N PHE A 285 4.70 -0.65 4.93
CA PHE A 285 4.53 0.78 4.71
C PHE A 285 5.87 1.48 4.58
N HIS A 286 5.96 2.35 3.59
CA HIS A 286 7.06 3.28 3.41
C HIS A 286 6.49 4.67 3.60
N ASN A 287 7.05 5.45 4.50
CA ASN A 287 6.59 6.82 4.72
C ASN A 287 6.93 7.68 3.50
N HIS A 288 6.02 7.73 2.52
CA HIS A 288 6.07 8.53 1.29
C HIS A 288 4.89 9.50 1.23
N PHE A 289 4.96 10.50 0.35
CA PHE A 289 3.99 11.60 0.23
C PHE A 289 2.75 11.25 -0.63
N ASP A 290 1.65 11.96 -0.33
CA ASP A 290 0.35 12.15 -1.04
C ASP A 290 -0.83 11.17 -0.81
N LEU A 291 -2.05 11.74 -0.88
CA LEU A 291 -3.39 11.33 -0.35
C LEU A 291 -3.49 10.98 1.14
N LEU A 292 -2.89 11.86 1.94
CA LEU A 292 -2.66 11.72 3.37
C LEU A 292 -3.86 11.58 4.31
N TRP A 293 -5.04 12.10 3.96
CA TRP A 293 -6.07 12.35 4.98
C TRP A 293 -6.67 11.09 5.59
N ARG A 294 -6.62 9.97 4.88
CA ARG A 294 -7.16 8.69 5.35
C ARG A 294 -6.27 8.03 6.37
N SER A 295 -4.96 8.26 6.30
CA SER A 295 -3.95 7.59 7.12
C SER A 295 -3.27 8.48 8.15
N MET A 296 -3.33 9.80 7.98
CA MET A 296 -2.63 10.76 8.84
C MET A 296 -3.61 11.66 9.61
N PRO A 297 -3.30 12.00 10.87
CA PRO A 297 -2.17 11.55 11.69
C PRO A 297 -2.37 10.16 12.32
N LYS A 298 -3.47 9.46 12.01
CA LYS A 298 -3.86 8.20 12.68
C LYS A 298 -2.72 7.18 12.77
N MET A 299 -1.91 7.04 11.72
CA MET A 299 -0.72 6.17 11.76
C MET A 299 0.31 6.64 12.80
N TYR A 300 0.65 7.93 12.82
CA TYR A 300 1.59 8.48 13.81
C TYR A 300 1.05 8.33 15.23
N GLU A 301 -0.24 8.55 15.43
CA GLU A 301 -0.90 8.31 16.73
C GLU A 301 -0.77 6.84 17.15
N GLN A 302 -1.08 5.90 16.25
CA GLN A 302 -0.96 4.47 16.51
C GLN A 302 0.49 4.04 16.80
N PHE A 303 1.46 4.60 16.10
CA PHE A 303 2.88 4.22 16.21
C PHE A 303 3.66 5.06 17.22
N LEU A 304 3.00 6.01 17.91
CA LEU A 304 3.67 6.95 18.80
C LEU A 304 4.37 6.23 19.95
N ASN A 305 3.69 5.28 20.59
CA ASN A 305 4.26 4.54 21.73
C ASN A 305 5.44 3.66 21.30
N SER A 306 5.29 2.87 20.23
CA SER A 306 6.41 2.05 19.73
C SER A 306 7.59 2.89 19.25
N SER A 307 7.35 4.12 18.79
CA SER A 307 8.39 5.06 18.40
C SER A 307 9.08 5.73 19.59
N ARG A 308 8.35 5.95 20.71
CA ARG A 308 8.94 6.35 22.00
C ARG A 308 9.80 5.26 22.59
N ASP A 309 9.31 4.02 22.60
CA ASP A 309 10.08 2.86 23.09
C ASP A 309 11.38 2.71 22.31
N ARG A 310 11.33 2.83 20.99
CA ARG A 310 12.51 2.80 20.11
C ARG A 310 13.52 3.89 20.44
N ALA A 311 13.08 5.14 20.62
CA ALA A 311 13.97 6.23 21.01
C ALA A 311 14.60 5.95 22.39
N SER A 312 13.79 5.55 23.37
CA SER A 312 14.22 5.26 24.73
C SER A 312 15.22 4.11 24.81
N LEU A 313 14.99 3.00 24.09
CA LEU A 313 15.93 1.86 23.99
C LEU A 313 17.29 2.29 23.45
N GLN A 314 17.30 3.31 22.60
CA GLN A 314 18.51 3.89 22.05
C GLN A 314 19.08 5.02 22.90
N GLY A 315 18.46 5.36 24.03
CA GLY A 315 18.89 6.46 24.91
C GLY A 315 18.61 7.85 24.36
N TYR A 316 17.65 7.99 23.43
CA TYR A 316 17.15 9.26 22.92
C TYR A 316 15.80 9.60 23.56
N GLN A 317 15.45 10.89 23.57
CA GLN A 317 14.13 11.36 24.03
C GLN A 317 13.12 11.32 22.88
N GLY A 318 11.85 11.56 23.18
CA GLY A 318 10.83 11.74 22.16
C GLY A 318 10.44 10.46 21.43
N ALA A 319 10.08 10.58 20.15
CA ALA A 319 9.64 9.48 19.30
C ALA A 319 10.49 9.36 18.04
N ARG A 320 11.14 8.21 17.85
CA ARG A 320 11.92 7.88 16.66
C ARG A 320 11.08 7.08 15.69
N TRP A 321 10.74 7.63 14.53
CA TRP A 321 9.88 6.97 13.53
C TRP A 321 10.65 5.94 12.68
N GLY A 322 10.03 4.78 12.41
CA GLY A 322 10.60 3.76 11.53
C GLY A 322 10.59 4.18 10.05
N LYS A 323 11.56 3.70 9.26
CA LYS A 323 11.55 3.85 7.79
C LYS A 323 10.49 2.96 7.14
N MET A 324 10.47 1.69 7.58
CA MET A 324 9.68 0.61 7.03
C MET A 324 8.95 -0.11 8.16
N SER A 325 7.62 -0.05 8.16
CA SER A 325 6.78 -0.54 9.25
C SER A 325 5.58 -1.33 8.77
N ASP A 326 5.10 -2.22 9.63
CA ASP A 326 3.85 -2.97 9.44
C ASP A 326 2.76 -2.43 10.41
N PRO A 327 1.53 -2.98 10.44
CA PRO A 327 0.43 -2.44 11.26
C PRO A 327 0.69 -2.49 12.76
N THR A 328 1.67 -3.28 13.21
CA THR A 328 2.06 -3.30 14.62
C THR A 328 2.86 -2.05 15.03
N GLY A 329 3.31 -1.24 14.07
CA GLY A 329 4.17 -0.09 14.31
C GLY A 329 5.64 -0.45 14.60
N ARG A 330 6.01 -1.73 14.45
CA ARG A 330 7.40 -2.19 14.51
C ARG A 330 8.19 -1.64 13.32
N SER A 331 9.48 -1.35 13.52
CA SER A 331 10.40 -1.04 12.42
C SER A 331 11.03 -2.34 11.95
N ALA A 332 11.04 -2.60 10.65
CA ALA A 332 11.74 -3.76 10.10
C ALA A 332 13.27 -3.60 10.32
N PRO A 333 13.98 -4.65 10.78
CA PRO A 333 15.43 -4.60 10.86
C PRO A 333 16.09 -4.29 9.51
N GLY A 334 17.29 -3.73 9.53
CA GLY A 334 18.06 -3.45 8.31
C GLY A 334 18.96 -2.23 8.44
N GLY A 335 20.13 -2.27 7.79
CA GLY A 335 21.09 -1.17 7.82
C GLY A 335 20.48 0.18 7.42
N ILE A 336 19.82 0.20 6.27
CA ILE A 336 19.17 1.40 5.76
C ILE A 336 17.95 1.77 6.63
N ASN A 337 17.15 0.79 7.04
CA ASN A 337 15.94 1.01 7.85
C ASN A 337 16.27 1.63 9.22
N SER A 338 17.38 1.20 9.83
CA SER A 338 17.79 1.57 11.17
C SER A 338 18.68 2.81 11.24
N LEU A 339 19.27 3.25 10.13
CA LEU A 339 20.23 4.37 10.11
C LEU A 339 19.77 5.58 9.28
N LEU A 340 18.65 5.47 8.56
CA LEU A 340 18.03 6.64 7.94
C LEU A 340 17.29 7.50 8.98
N ILE A 341 17.39 8.80 8.81
CA ILE A 341 16.75 9.81 9.66
C ILE A 341 15.89 10.82 8.87
N TRP A 342 15.90 10.78 7.54
CA TRP A 342 15.16 11.73 6.70
C TRP A 342 13.64 11.69 6.92
N GLN A 343 13.12 10.55 7.39
CA GLN A 343 11.70 10.36 7.71
C GLN A 343 11.26 11.03 9.02
N GLN A 344 12.19 11.43 9.88
CA GLN A 344 11.87 11.95 11.20
C GLN A 344 11.08 13.27 11.14
N PRO A 345 11.40 14.23 10.24
CA PRO A 345 10.62 15.46 10.11
C PRO A 345 9.31 15.32 9.33
N HIS A 346 8.95 14.14 8.79
CA HIS A 346 7.71 13.94 8.02
C HIS A 346 6.43 14.41 8.73
N PRO A 347 6.21 14.10 10.03
CA PRO A 347 5.01 14.57 10.74
C PRO A 347 4.85 16.08 10.68
N MET A 348 5.96 16.83 10.70
CA MET A 348 5.97 18.30 10.68
C MET A 348 5.40 18.83 9.35
N TYR A 349 5.84 18.26 8.23
CA TYR A 349 5.33 18.63 6.91
C TYR A 349 3.85 18.31 6.75
N PHE A 350 3.45 17.13 7.21
CA PHE A 350 2.06 16.67 7.11
C PHE A 350 1.10 17.47 7.98
N ALA A 351 1.54 17.85 9.17
CA ALA A 351 0.79 18.75 10.03
C ALA A 351 0.62 20.14 9.37
N GLU A 352 1.66 20.69 8.74
CA GLU A 352 1.56 21.96 8.00
C GLU A 352 0.54 21.88 6.85
N ILE A 353 0.50 20.78 6.09
CA ILE A 353 -0.52 20.58 5.04
C ILE A 353 -1.92 20.61 5.64
N GLU A 354 -2.17 19.84 6.72
CA GLU A 354 -3.49 19.79 7.34
C GLU A 354 -3.89 21.16 7.92
N TYR A 355 -2.97 21.85 8.61
CA TYR A 355 -3.22 23.17 9.19
C TYR A 355 -3.49 24.23 8.12
N ARG A 356 -2.79 24.20 6.98
CA ARG A 356 -3.05 25.14 5.87
C ARG A 356 -4.48 25.02 5.32
N SER A 357 -5.03 23.82 5.29
CA SER A 357 -6.41 23.59 4.87
C SER A 357 -7.42 23.87 5.99
N PHE A 358 -7.03 23.62 7.24
CA PHE A 358 -7.90 23.75 8.41
C PHE A 358 -7.17 24.44 9.59
N PRO A 359 -6.99 25.77 9.55
CA PRO A 359 -6.17 26.50 10.52
C PRO A 359 -6.94 26.78 11.81
N ASN A 360 -7.20 25.74 12.60
CA ASN A 360 -8.02 25.81 13.82
C ASN A 360 -7.39 25.02 15.00
N GLU A 361 -7.93 25.25 16.20
CA GLU A 361 -7.45 24.62 17.44
C GLU A 361 -7.63 23.09 17.47
N THR A 362 -8.60 22.56 16.74
CA THR A 362 -8.79 21.10 16.64
C THR A 362 -7.61 20.49 15.90
N THR A 363 -7.20 21.08 14.77
CA THR A 363 -6.00 20.66 14.04
C THR A 363 -4.74 20.79 14.89
N LEU A 364 -4.60 21.91 15.63
CA LEU A 364 -3.44 22.13 16.49
C LEU A 364 -3.31 21.04 17.57
N ARG A 365 -4.38 20.78 18.32
CA ARG A 365 -4.38 19.75 19.38
C ARG A 365 -4.18 18.34 18.84
N LYS A 366 -4.73 18.05 17.65
CA LYS A 366 -4.63 16.73 17.01
C LYS A 366 -3.20 16.29 16.74
N TRP A 367 -2.29 17.23 16.46
CA TRP A 367 -0.88 16.92 16.14
C TRP A 367 0.10 17.21 17.28
N ASP A 368 -0.32 17.92 18.33
CA ASP A 368 0.61 18.46 19.35
C ASP A 368 1.53 17.39 19.97
N ASP A 369 0.98 16.25 20.41
CA ASP A 369 1.80 15.19 21.05
C ASP A 369 2.77 14.55 20.05
N ILE A 370 2.33 14.35 18.81
CA ILE A 370 3.14 13.78 17.73
C ILE A 370 4.31 14.72 17.39
N LEU A 371 4.04 16.01 17.17
CA LEU A 371 5.09 16.97 16.80
C LEU A 371 6.04 17.21 17.97
N THR A 372 5.51 17.30 19.19
CA THR A 372 6.34 17.48 20.41
C THR A 372 7.28 16.30 20.60
N ALA A 373 6.77 15.06 20.55
CA ALA A 373 7.60 13.87 20.68
C ALA A 373 8.62 13.75 19.53
N THR A 374 8.23 14.10 18.31
CA THR A 374 9.14 14.13 17.16
C THR A 374 10.27 15.14 17.36
N ALA A 375 9.95 16.36 17.80
CA ALA A 375 10.94 17.40 18.08
C ALA A 375 11.93 16.99 19.17
N TYR A 376 11.46 16.38 20.26
CA TYR A 376 12.35 15.87 21.32
C TYR A 376 13.31 14.79 20.81
N PHE A 377 12.88 13.90 19.91
CA PHE A 377 13.80 12.98 19.27
C PHE A 377 14.81 13.72 18.41
N MET A 378 14.34 14.66 17.59
CA MET A 378 15.19 15.42 16.69
C MET A 378 16.29 16.20 17.43
N VAL A 379 15.94 16.84 18.54
CA VAL A 379 16.89 17.55 19.41
C VAL A 379 17.84 16.58 20.10
N SER A 380 17.31 15.51 20.73
CA SER A 380 18.16 14.56 21.48
C SER A 380 19.07 13.71 20.60
N PHE A 381 18.72 13.52 19.32
CA PHE A 381 19.56 12.81 18.35
C PHE A 381 20.72 13.68 17.86
N ALA A 382 20.51 15.00 17.72
CA ALA A 382 21.58 15.91 17.33
C ALA A 382 22.64 15.96 18.43
N TRP A 383 23.91 15.74 18.06
CA TRP A 383 24.99 15.63 19.02
C TRP A 383 25.85 16.89 19.03
N TYR A 384 26.10 17.45 20.22
CA TYR A 384 26.95 18.62 20.36
C TYR A 384 28.43 18.27 20.16
N ASN A 385 29.01 18.78 19.07
CA ASN A 385 30.42 18.65 18.77
C ASN A 385 31.21 19.71 19.51
N VAL A 386 31.86 19.30 20.59
CA VAL A 386 32.69 20.18 21.43
C VAL A 386 33.85 20.84 20.69
N THR A 387 34.33 20.23 19.60
CA THR A 387 35.46 20.76 18.81
C THR A 387 35.01 21.90 17.90
N THR A 388 33.83 21.77 17.28
CA THR A 388 33.30 22.76 16.33
C THR A 388 32.34 23.76 16.99
N GLY A 389 31.84 23.46 18.19
CA GLY A 389 30.91 24.30 18.93
C GLY A 389 29.49 24.30 18.38
N VAL A 390 29.11 23.29 17.58
CA VAL A 390 27.79 23.17 16.95
C VAL A 390 27.25 21.76 17.09
N TYR A 391 25.94 21.59 16.86
CA TYR A 391 25.31 20.28 16.80
C TYR A 391 25.45 19.66 15.42
N ASP A 392 25.88 18.40 15.37
CA ASP A 392 26.01 17.63 14.14
C ASP A 392 24.93 16.53 14.06
N LEU A 393 24.50 16.23 12.84
CA LEU A 393 23.82 14.98 12.49
C LEU A 393 24.90 14.01 11.99
N GLY A 394 25.35 13.12 12.88
CA GLY A 394 26.57 12.35 12.68
C GLY A 394 26.37 10.83 12.64
N PRO A 395 27.46 10.07 12.43
CA PRO A 395 27.39 8.63 12.22
C PRO A 395 26.88 7.85 13.46
N PRO A 396 26.25 6.69 13.23
CA PRO A 396 25.99 6.10 11.92
C PRO A 396 24.70 6.65 11.29
N VAL A 397 24.79 7.23 10.09
CA VAL A 397 23.63 7.77 9.35
C VAL A 397 23.78 7.52 7.85
N TYR A 398 22.71 7.04 7.21
CA TYR A 398 22.60 7.12 5.74
C TYR A 398 21.91 8.44 5.34
N PRO A 399 22.36 9.11 4.27
CA PRO A 399 21.58 10.17 3.64
C PRO A 399 20.40 9.55 2.88
N VAL A 400 19.40 10.36 2.55
CA VAL A 400 18.21 9.96 1.76
C VAL A 400 18.57 9.31 0.42
N SER A 401 19.74 9.62 -0.15
CA SER A 401 20.26 8.99 -1.36
C SER A 401 20.82 7.58 -1.16
N GLU A 402 20.97 7.12 0.08
CA GLU A 402 21.42 5.78 0.48
C GLU A 402 22.78 5.34 -0.13
N ASN A 403 23.63 6.31 -0.51
CA ASN A 403 24.80 6.08 -1.36
C ASN A 403 26.16 6.38 -0.71
N THR A 404 26.20 6.58 0.61
CA THR A 404 27.44 6.86 1.36
C THR A 404 27.67 5.83 2.46
N THR A 405 28.90 5.76 2.98
CA THR A 405 29.22 4.89 4.12
C THR A 405 28.65 5.48 5.42
N PRO A 406 27.75 4.78 6.13
CA PRO A 406 26.99 5.39 7.22
C PRO A 406 27.86 5.78 8.41
N ASN A 407 28.97 5.07 8.64
CA ASN A 407 29.93 5.37 9.70
C ASN A 407 30.81 6.61 9.45
N ALA A 408 30.76 7.18 8.25
CA ALA A 408 31.54 8.37 7.89
C ALA A 408 30.66 9.56 7.49
N THR A 409 29.36 9.34 7.29
CA THR A 409 28.41 10.39 6.92
C THR A 409 28.19 11.34 8.09
N ILE A 410 28.43 12.64 7.86
CA ILE A 410 28.15 13.72 8.81
C ILE A 410 27.47 14.84 8.04
N ASN A 411 26.45 15.45 8.65
CA ASN A 411 25.78 16.65 8.17
C ASN A 411 25.37 16.63 6.68
N PRO A 412 24.68 15.59 6.19
CA PRO A 412 24.14 15.63 4.83
C PRO A 412 23.23 16.85 4.62
N SER A 413 23.32 17.48 3.45
CA SER A 413 22.65 18.77 3.22
C SER A 413 21.12 18.68 3.25
N PHE A 414 20.54 17.59 2.72
CA PHE A 414 19.09 17.39 2.74
C PHE A 414 18.59 17.21 4.17
N GLU A 415 19.23 16.33 4.93
CA GLU A 415 18.92 16.02 6.32
C GLU A 415 19.02 17.27 7.18
N LEU A 416 20.09 18.06 7.07
CA LEU A 416 20.23 19.33 7.81
C LEU A 416 19.11 20.31 7.50
N ALA A 417 18.80 20.52 6.22
CA ALA A 417 17.74 21.43 5.80
C ALA A 417 16.38 20.95 6.33
N TYR A 418 16.12 19.65 6.29
CA TYR A 418 14.86 19.09 6.72
C TYR A 418 14.72 19.03 8.25
N TRP A 419 15.84 18.82 8.96
CA TRP A 419 15.90 18.89 10.43
C TRP A 419 15.56 20.28 10.92
N ARG A 420 16.19 21.30 10.31
CA ARG A 420 15.88 22.71 10.59
C ARG A 420 14.41 23.01 10.32
N PHE A 421 13.90 22.62 9.15
CA PHE A 421 12.47 22.78 8.83
C PHE A 421 11.58 22.17 9.91
N GLY A 422 11.87 20.93 10.34
CA GLY A 422 11.05 20.25 11.34
C GLY A 422 11.05 20.96 12.70
N LEU A 423 12.20 21.45 13.16
CA LEU A 423 12.29 22.22 14.41
C LEU A 423 11.62 23.60 14.29
N ASP A 424 11.77 24.29 13.16
CA ASP A 424 11.09 25.57 12.89
C ASP A 424 9.55 25.41 12.93
N VAL A 425 9.04 24.31 12.36
CA VAL A 425 7.61 23.96 12.44
C VAL A 425 7.20 23.65 13.88
N ALA A 426 7.97 22.85 14.63
CA ALA A 426 7.66 22.53 16.02
C ALA A 426 7.52 23.79 16.89
N MET A 427 8.48 24.73 16.76
CA MET A 427 8.45 26.02 17.45
C MET A 427 7.22 26.84 17.05
N SER A 428 6.95 26.93 15.75
CA SER A 428 5.78 27.65 15.22
C SER A 428 4.47 27.08 15.74
N TRP A 429 4.36 25.75 15.87
CA TRP A 429 3.18 25.07 16.39
C TRP A 429 2.95 25.32 17.88
N LYS A 430 4.01 25.39 18.69
CA LYS A 430 3.90 25.82 20.10
C LYS A 430 3.41 27.25 20.21
N GLN A 431 3.96 28.17 19.40
CA GLN A 431 3.51 29.56 19.36
C GLN A 431 2.05 29.72 18.94
N ARG A 432 1.59 28.98 17.91
CA ARG A 432 0.18 28.98 17.47
C ARG A 432 -0.78 28.52 18.57
N GLN A 433 -0.30 27.71 19.51
CA GLN A 433 -1.05 27.25 20.68
C GLN A 433 -0.81 28.11 21.93
N MET A 434 -0.09 29.23 21.80
CA MET A 434 0.33 30.09 22.92
C MET A 434 1.10 29.34 24.02
N GLN A 435 1.83 28.29 23.63
CA GLN A 435 2.71 27.53 24.51
C GLN A 435 4.15 28.06 24.40
N SER A 436 4.91 27.95 25.50
CA SER A 436 6.33 28.27 25.50
C SER A 436 7.12 27.28 24.63
N ILE A 437 8.10 27.80 23.89
CA ILE A 437 9.10 26.98 23.22
C ILE A 437 10.16 26.56 24.25
N PRO A 438 10.51 25.27 24.38
CA PRO A 438 11.63 24.84 25.21
C PRO A 438 12.94 25.53 24.79
N GLU A 439 13.74 25.97 25.76
CA GLU A 439 15.07 26.56 25.49
C GLU A 439 16.14 25.51 25.17
N GLU A 440 15.93 24.27 25.63
CA GLU A 440 16.82 23.11 25.44
C GLU A 440 16.23 22.08 24.47
#